data_AF-A0A7Y0WL86-F1
#
_entry.id   AF-A0A7Y0WL86-F1
#
_cell.length_a   1.000
_cell.length_b   1.000
_cell.length_c   1.000
_cell.angle_alpha   90.00
_cell.angle_beta   90.00
_cell.angle_gamma   90.00
#
_symmetry.space_group_name_H-M   'P 1'
#
loop_
_entity.id
_entity.type
_entity.pdbx_description
1 polymer ?
#
loop_
_entity_poly.entity_id
_entity_poly.type
_entity_poly.pdbx_seq_one_letter_code
_entity_poly.pdbx_strand_id
1 'polypeptide(L)'
;MRESTNTMTSGEGERNAQRGFVQQYQSGAAAIYAALDKDQLNWVGLADRSAGIADDLVLGLPGKAVGHQFKTSTFPKAFQIEALLLGAEGMLLKLVTAWTSLRQSHGEALTEVRFVTNDIPTTNDHLLSDKDDHSAAFLREFELYHSRTLSEWKATRWQPFIDKLAAASKLPVADFETFLCSGQLIPDTTLSFSSARAGASPPLN
;
A
#
# COMPACT_ATOMS: atom_id res chain seq x y z
N MET A 1 43.56 -25.19 19.98
CA MET A 1 42.43 -25.03 19.04
C MET A 1 41.43 -24.14 19.73
N ARG A 2 41.24 -22.88 19.27
CA ARG A 2 40.39 -21.89 19.94
C ARG A 2 38.96 -22.06 19.43
N GLU A 3 38.03 -22.36 20.34
CA GLU A 3 36.59 -22.20 20.09
C GLU A 3 36.25 -20.71 20.16
N SER A 4 35.70 -20.17 19.08
CA SER A 4 35.15 -18.82 19.03
C SER A 4 33.69 -18.88 19.46
N THR A 5 33.41 -18.56 20.72
CA THR A 5 32.04 -18.32 21.20
C THR A 5 31.53 -16.99 20.62
N ASN A 6 30.61 -17.09 19.66
CA ASN A 6 29.89 -15.94 19.12
C ASN A 6 28.86 -15.48 20.15
N THR A 7 29.27 -14.60 21.06
CA THR A 7 28.37 -13.95 22.02
C THR A 7 27.57 -12.87 21.31
N MET A 8 26.38 -13.21 20.83
CA MET A 8 25.33 -12.22 20.58
C MET A 8 24.96 -11.57 21.91
N THR A 9 25.11 -10.25 22.01
CA THR A 9 24.85 -9.49 23.23
C THR A 9 23.35 -9.40 23.46
N SER A 10 22.90 -9.73 24.68
CA SER A 10 21.48 -9.61 25.09
C SER A 10 20.96 -8.19 24.79
N GLY A 11 19.86 -8.10 24.04
CA GLY A 11 19.23 -6.86 23.60
C GLY A 11 19.50 -6.43 22.16
N GLU A 12 20.40 -7.07 21.40
CA GLU A 12 20.55 -6.79 19.96
C GLU A 12 19.35 -7.28 19.12
N GLY A 13 18.76 -8.42 19.48
CA GLY A 13 17.52 -8.89 18.86
C GLY A 13 16.34 -7.93 19.13
N GLU A 14 16.26 -7.38 20.33
CA GLU A 14 15.22 -6.45 20.76
C GLU A 14 15.38 -5.05 20.12
N ARG A 15 16.62 -4.55 20.03
CA ARG A 15 16.96 -3.31 19.31
C ARG A 15 16.77 -3.44 17.80
N ASN A 16 17.09 -4.59 17.21
CA ASN A 16 16.85 -4.84 15.79
C ASN A 16 15.36 -5.01 15.48
N ALA A 17 14.59 -5.64 16.38
CA ALA A 17 13.13 -5.67 16.29
C ALA A 17 12.58 -4.24 16.34
N GLN A 18 12.98 -3.42 17.31
CA GLN A 18 12.54 -2.02 17.41
C GLN A 18 12.87 -1.18 16.17
N ARG A 19 14.08 -1.30 15.59
CA ARG A 19 14.48 -0.51 14.41
C ARG A 19 13.64 -0.80 13.17
N GLY A 20 13.23 -2.04 12.95
CA GLY A 20 12.31 -2.40 11.86
C GLY A 20 10.93 -1.75 12.01
N PHE A 21 10.46 -1.60 13.25
CA PHE A 21 9.16 -1.00 13.55
C PHE A 21 9.16 0.54 13.52
N VAL A 22 10.30 1.21 13.75
CA VAL A 22 10.34 2.70 13.81
C VAL A 22 9.80 3.34 12.53
N GLN A 23 10.16 2.83 11.36
CA GLN A 23 9.70 3.41 10.09
C GLN A 23 8.22 3.13 9.84
N GLN A 24 7.73 1.93 10.15
CA GLN A 24 6.30 1.61 10.07
C GLN A 24 5.47 2.48 11.03
N TYR A 25 5.95 2.69 12.26
CA TYR A 25 5.32 3.61 13.20
C TYR A 25 5.36 5.07 12.71
N GLN A 26 6.42 5.49 12.02
CA GLN A 26 6.51 6.82 11.44
C GLN A 26 5.49 7.01 10.31
N SER A 27 5.36 6.07 9.37
CA SER A 27 4.39 6.16 8.27
C SER A 27 2.96 6.09 8.80
N GLY A 28 2.70 5.25 9.80
CA GLY A 28 1.41 5.21 10.51
C GLY A 28 1.10 6.51 11.25
N ALA A 29 2.06 7.06 11.99
CA ALA A 29 1.91 8.35 12.68
C ALA A 29 1.69 9.51 11.71
N ALA A 30 2.38 9.52 10.57
CA ALA A 30 2.18 10.50 9.50
C ALA A 30 0.77 10.41 8.90
N ALA A 31 0.24 9.20 8.69
CA ALA A 31 -1.12 9.00 8.20
C ALA A 31 -2.18 9.51 9.19
N ILE A 32 -2.01 9.21 10.48
CA ILE A 32 -2.89 9.73 11.56
C ILE A 32 -2.81 11.26 11.62
N TYR A 33 -1.59 11.82 11.62
CA TYR A 33 -1.37 13.27 11.66
C TYR A 33 -2.05 13.96 10.47
N ALA A 34 -1.89 13.44 9.26
CA ALA A 34 -2.51 14.02 8.06
C ALA A 34 -4.05 13.99 8.12
N ALA A 35 -4.66 12.99 8.76
CA ALA A 35 -6.10 12.93 8.95
C ALA A 35 -6.59 13.92 10.02
N LEU A 36 -5.83 14.09 11.11
CA LEU A 36 -6.10 15.09 12.15
C LEU A 36 -5.98 16.52 11.62
N ASP A 37 -4.92 16.81 10.86
CA ASP A 37 -4.65 18.13 10.28
C ASP A 37 -5.78 18.60 9.35
N LYS A 38 -6.46 17.65 8.70
CA LYS A 38 -7.61 17.88 7.82
C LYS A 38 -8.97 17.87 8.54
N ASP A 39 -8.99 17.65 9.86
CA ASP A 39 -10.21 17.45 10.65
C ASP A 39 -11.11 16.31 10.11
N GLN A 40 -10.46 15.25 9.61
CA GLN A 40 -11.12 14.09 9.00
C GLN A 40 -10.99 12.81 9.82
N LEU A 41 -10.32 12.83 10.97
CA LEU A 41 -10.12 11.63 11.76
C LEU A 41 -11.29 11.39 12.73
N ASN A 42 -12.08 10.33 12.50
CA ASN A 42 -13.14 9.91 13.41
C ASN A 42 -12.63 8.90 14.45
N TRP A 43 -11.83 7.92 14.04
CA TRP A 43 -11.27 6.89 14.92
C TRP A 43 -10.02 6.23 14.32
N VAL A 44 -9.25 5.57 15.19
CA VAL A 44 -8.05 4.79 14.82
C VAL A 44 -8.22 3.35 15.33
N GLY A 45 -8.07 2.37 14.44
CA GLY A 45 -7.91 0.97 14.77
C GLY A 45 -6.44 0.58 14.64
N LEU A 46 -5.89 -0.08 15.66
CA LEU A 46 -4.52 -0.59 15.68
C LEU A 46 -4.57 -2.11 15.84
N ALA A 47 -3.84 -2.83 14.98
CA ALA A 47 -3.86 -4.29 14.94
C ALA A 47 -5.30 -4.86 14.86
N ASP A 48 -6.13 -4.26 14.03
CA ASP A 48 -7.51 -4.69 13.82
C ASP A 48 -7.53 -5.97 13.00
N ARG A 49 -7.60 -7.11 13.70
CA ARG A 49 -7.58 -8.44 13.08
C ARG A 49 -8.71 -8.66 12.06
N SER A 50 -9.78 -7.86 12.10
CA SER A 50 -10.84 -7.95 11.11
C SER A 50 -10.46 -7.34 9.75
N ALA A 51 -9.35 -6.58 9.68
CA ALA A 51 -8.83 -5.96 8.45
C ALA A 51 -7.91 -6.87 7.63
N GLY A 52 -7.73 -8.14 8.03
CA GLY A 52 -6.86 -9.08 7.34
C GLY A 52 -5.40 -8.62 7.39
N ILE A 53 -4.74 -8.53 6.23
CA ILE A 53 -3.35 -8.04 6.16
C ILE A 53 -3.23 -6.51 6.32
N ALA A 54 -4.34 -5.77 6.22
CA ALA A 54 -4.34 -4.31 6.31
C ALA A 54 -4.65 -3.83 7.75
N ASP A 55 -4.14 -4.56 8.74
CA ASP A 55 -4.45 -4.40 10.17
C ASP A 55 -3.43 -3.54 10.92
N ASP A 56 -2.27 -3.26 10.34
CA ASP A 56 -1.23 -2.41 10.96
C ASP A 56 -1.81 -1.07 11.42
N LEU A 57 -2.67 -0.46 10.59
CA LEU A 57 -3.41 0.75 10.90
C LEU A 57 -4.72 0.81 10.10
N VAL A 58 -5.83 1.03 10.79
CA VAL A 58 -7.13 1.34 10.17
C VAL A 58 -7.56 2.73 10.59
N LEU A 59 -7.85 3.59 9.62
CA LEU A 59 -8.37 4.93 9.87
C LEU A 59 -9.86 4.98 9.52
N GLY A 60 -10.66 5.43 10.49
CA GLY A 60 -12.03 5.84 10.26
C GLY A 60 -12.08 7.31 9.87
N LEU A 61 -12.55 7.60 8.67
CA LEU A 61 -12.78 8.94 8.14
C LEU A 61 -14.29 9.13 7.86
N PRO A 62 -14.78 10.36 7.63
CA PRO A 62 -16.15 10.60 7.21
C PRO A 62 -16.54 9.75 5.98
N GLY A 63 -17.45 8.79 6.19
CA GLY A 63 -17.96 7.89 5.15
C GLY A 63 -16.92 6.92 4.57
N LYS A 64 -15.76 6.72 5.22
CA LYS A 64 -14.67 5.91 4.67
C LYS A 64 -13.86 5.18 5.73
N ALA A 65 -13.48 3.94 5.46
CA ALA A 65 -12.51 3.17 6.23
C ALA A 65 -11.26 2.90 5.37
N VAL A 66 -10.07 3.15 5.92
CA VAL A 66 -8.79 2.97 5.21
C VAL A 66 -7.88 2.05 6.00
N GLY A 67 -7.71 0.82 5.51
CA GLY A 67 -6.74 -0.14 6.07
C GLY A 67 -5.36 0.03 5.43
N HIS A 68 -4.30 -0.08 6.23
CA HIS A 68 -2.92 0.04 5.77
C HIS A 68 -2.13 -1.21 6.14
N GLN A 69 -1.34 -1.70 5.19
CA GLN A 69 -0.26 -2.66 5.41
C GLN A 69 1.06 -1.95 5.11
N PHE A 70 1.95 -1.85 6.09
CA PHE A 70 3.28 -1.28 5.93
C PHE A 70 4.33 -2.38 5.79
N LYS A 71 5.08 -2.38 4.68
CA LYS A 71 6.25 -3.23 4.48
C LYS A 71 7.47 -2.35 4.33
N THR A 72 8.38 -2.38 5.30
CA THR A 72 9.58 -1.53 5.26
C THR A 72 10.84 -2.37 5.25
N SER A 73 11.71 -2.09 4.28
CA SER A 73 13.03 -2.70 4.13
C SER A 73 14.10 -1.75 4.67
N THR A 74 15.01 -2.24 5.52
CA THR A 74 16.19 -1.45 5.96
C THR A 74 17.04 -0.96 4.77
N PHE A 75 17.10 -1.78 3.72
CA PHE A 75 17.71 -1.45 2.44
C PHE A 75 16.65 -1.65 1.36
N PRO A 76 16.08 -0.56 0.80
CA PRO A 76 15.13 -0.63 -0.30
C PRO A 76 15.61 -1.54 -1.41
N LYS A 77 14.75 -2.47 -1.85
CA LYS A 77 15.04 -3.39 -2.95
C LYS A 77 14.18 -3.07 -4.15
N ALA A 78 14.70 -3.40 -5.33
CA ALA A 78 13.89 -3.36 -6.54
C ALA A 78 12.81 -4.45 -6.48
N PHE A 79 11.58 -4.13 -6.86
CA PHE A 79 10.49 -5.11 -6.98
C PHE A 79 9.80 -5.04 -8.34
N GLN A 80 9.25 -6.17 -8.76
CA GLN A 80 8.38 -6.29 -9.93
C GLN A 80 6.92 -6.36 -9.44
N ILE A 81 6.05 -5.50 -9.97
CA ILE A 81 4.66 -5.39 -9.53
C ILE A 81 3.87 -6.67 -9.86
N GLU A 82 4.12 -7.28 -11.02
CA GLU A 82 3.49 -8.55 -11.39
C GLU A 82 3.91 -9.67 -10.42
N ALA A 83 5.20 -9.78 -10.07
CA ALA A 83 5.67 -10.78 -9.12
C ALA A 83 5.13 -10.54 -7.70
N LEU A 84 5.02 -9.29 -7.26
CA LEU A 84 4.45 -8.93 -5.96
C LEU A 84 2.97 -9.32 -5.88
N LEU A 85 2.18 -8.91 -6.87
CA LEU A 85 0.72 -9.07 -6.87
C LEU A 85 0.29 -10.49 -7.23
N LEU A 86 0.88 -11.07 -8.27
CA LEU A 86 0.44 -12.31 -8.91
C LEU A 86 1.41 -13.49 -8.69
N GLY A 87 2.61 -13.24 -8.17
CA GLY A 87 3.59 -14.29 -7.89
C GLY A 87 3.27 -15.09 -6.63
N ALA A 88 4.28 -15.81 -6.12
CA ALA A 88 4.11 -16.74 -5.01
C ALA A 88 3.64 -16.09 -3.70
N GLU A 89 3.93 -14.81 -3.48
CA GLU A 89 3.43 -14.08 -2.30
C GLU A 89 1.91 -13.87 -2.33
N GLY A 90 1.30 -13.87 -3.53
CA GLY A 90 -0.14 -13.75 -3.74
C GLY A 90 -0.75 -12.48 -3.15
N MET A 91 -0.02 -11.36 -3.21
CA MET A 91 -0.40 -10.14 -2.49
C MET A 91 -1.76 -9.59 -2.95
N LEU A 92 -2.09 -9.70 -4.23
CA LEU A 92 -3.38 -9.23 -4.74
C LEU A 92 -4.56 -9.87 -3.99
N LEU A 93 -4.56 -11.19 -3.85
CA LEU A 93 -5.65 -11.90 -3.17
C LEU A 93 -5.72 -11.55 -1.68
N LYS A 94 -4.58 -11.31 -1.04
CA LYS A 94 -4.55 -10.85 0.36
C LYS A 94 -5.15 -9.46 0.51
N LEU A 95 -4.81 -8.53 -0.39
CA LEU A 95 -5.36 -7.17 -0.42
C LEU A 95 -6.87 -7.19 -0.71
N VAL A 96 -7.32 -7.99 -1.67
CA VAL A 96 -8.75 -8.20 -1.99
C VAL A 96 -9.50 -8.75 -0.78
N THR A 97 -8.91 -9.71 -0.07
CA THR A 97 -9.51 -10.30 1.14
C THR A 97 -9.64 -9.25 2.24
N ALA A 98 -8.56 -8.49 2.51
CA ALA A 98 -8.57 -7.40 3.48
C ALA A 98 -9.63 -6.34 3.15
N TRP A 99 -9.70 -5.92 1.89
CA TRP A 99 -10.70 -4.95 1.41
C TRP A 99 -12.13 -5.47 1.59
N THR A 100 -12.37 -6.73 1.24
CA THR A 100 -13.69 -7.36 1.41
C THR A 100 -14.08 -7.43 2.89
N SER A 101 -13.16 -7.82 3.77
CA SER A 101 -13.42 -7.90 5.22
C SER A 101 -13.69 -6.52 5.83
N LEU A 102 -12.91 -5.50 5.46
CA LEU A 102 -13.15 -4.13 5.91
C LEU A 102 -14.51 -3.60 5.44
N ARG A 103 -14.88 -3.86 4.18
CA ARG A 103 -16.18 -3.47 3.64
C ARG A 103 -17.34 -4.14 4.39
N GLN A 104 -17.18 -5.39 4.80
CA GLN A 104 -18.18 -6.10 5.60
C GLN A 104 -18.27 -5.57 7.04
N SER A 105 -17.13 -5.27 7.67
CA SER A 105 -17.06 -4.75 9.04
C SER A 105 -17.54 -3.31 9.19
N HIS A 106 -17.47 -2.50 8.12
CA HIS A 106 -17.72 -1.06 8.17
C HIS A 106 -18.89 -0.57 7.29
N GLY A 107 -19.78 -1.47 6.86
CA GLY A 107 -21.09 -1.13 6.27
C GLY A 107 -21.00 -0.24 5.02
N GLU A 108 -21.77 0.85 5.00
CA GLU A 108 -21.87 1.79 3.84
C GLU A 108 -20.63 2.65 3.61
N ALA A 109 -19.58 2.53 4.44
CA ALA A 109 -18.36 3.29 4.25
C ALA A 109 -17.63 2.84 2.97
N LEU A 110 -17.14 3.81 2.19
CA LEU A 110 -16.15 3.53 1.16
C LEU A 110 -14.95 2.84 1.83
N THR A 111 -14.50 1.74 1.26
CA THR A 111 -13.37 0.98 1.82
C THR A 111 -12.16 1.14 0.92
N GLU A 112 -11.02 1.49 1.52
CA GLU A 112 -9.73 1.62 0.85
C GLU A 112 -8.71 0.71 1.53
N VAL A 113 -7.84 0.07 0.74
CA VAL A 113 -6.69 -0.68 1.26
C VAL A 113 -5.42 -0.12 0.64
N ARG A 114 -4.44 0.15 1.51
CA ARG A 114 -3.15 0.71 1.14
C ARG A 114 -2.03 -0.26 1.47
N PHE A 115 -1.26 -0.61 0.45
CA PHE A 115 0.01 -1.28 0.65
C PHE A 115 1.12 -0.24 0.55
N VAL A 116 1.84 -0.02 1.64
CA VAL A 116 2.84 1.04 1.77
C VAL A 116 4.22 0.39 1.87
N THR A 117 5.13 0.73 0.96
CA THR A 117 6.50 0.19 0.98
C THR A 117 7.55 1.21 0.56
N ASN A 118 8.74 1.10 1.13
CA ASN A 118 9.91 1.87 0.72
C ASN A 118 10.77 1.15 -0.34
N ASP A 119 10.39 -0.07 -0.73
CA ASP A 119 10.99 -0.76 -1.88
C ASP A 119 10.66 0.00 -3.18
N ILE A 120 11.52 -0.14 -4.19
CA ILE A 120 11.49 0.68 -5.39
C ILE A 120 10.98 -0.17 -6.56
N PRO A 121 9.96 0.26 -7.32
CA PRO A 121 9.54 -0.49 -8.49
C PRO A 121 10.63 -0.46 -9.56
N THR A 122 10.91 -1.61 -10.16
CA THR A 122 11.98 -1.72 -11.16
C THR A 122 11.60 -1.08 -12.50
N THR A 123 12.63 -0.68 -13.25
CA THR A 123 12.53 -0.28 -14.67
C THR A 123 13.09 -1.35 -15.61
N ASN A 124 13.46 -2.51 -15.06
CA ASN A 124 14.17 -3.59 -15.76
C ASN A 124 13.31 -4.87 -15.85
N ASP A 125 12.00 -4.69 -15.95
CA ASP A 125 11.02 -5.74 -16.22
C ASP A 125 10.04 -5.29 -17.31
N HIS A 126 9.23 -6.21 -17.80
CA HIS A 126 8.27 -5.97 -18.86
C HIS A 126 6.92 -6.55 -18.44
N LEU A 127 5.91 -5.69 -18.29
CA LEU A 127 4.54 -6.12 -18.02
C LEU A 127 3.79 -6.42 -19.33
N LEU A 128 4.28 -5.87 -20.44
CA LEU A 128 3.75 -6.02 -21.79
C LEU A 128 4.90 -6.49 -22.72
N SER A 129 4.79 -6.20 -24.02
CA SER A 129 5.85 -6.45 -25.02
C SER A 129 6.29 -5.15 -25.70
N ASP A 130 6.28 -4.03 -24.98
CA ASP A 130 6.48 -2.68 -25.51
C ASP A 130 7.62 -1.93 -24.79
N LYS A 131 8.06 -0.80 -25.32
CA LYS A 131 9.04 0.05 -24.64
C LYS A 131 8.39 0.77 -23.45
N ASP A 132 9.13 0.95 -22.36
CA ASP A 132 8.67 1.65 -21.14
C ASP A 132 7.39 1.04 -20.52
N ASP A 133 7.24 -0.28 -20.59
CA ASP A 133 6.13 -1.08 -20.03
C ASP A 133 6.46 -1.74 -18.68
N HIS A 134 7.47 -1.20 -17.99
CA HIS A 134 8.00 -1.75 -16.76
C HIS A 134 7.14 -1.38 -15.52
N SER A 135 7.39 -2.07 -14.41
CA SER A 135 6.70 -1.87 -13.11
C SER A 135 6.59 -0.40 -12.69
N ALA A 136 7.70 0.35 -12.76
CA ALA A 136 7.69 1.75 -12.35
C ALA A 136 6.84 2.66 -13.27
N ALA A 137 6.67 2.32 -14.55
CA ALA A 137 5.85 3.10 -15.48
C ALA A 137 4.37 2.87 -15.19
N PHE A 138 3.96 1.62 -14.99
CA PHE A 138 2.60 1.27 -14.59
C PHE A 138 2.20 1.98 -13.28
N LEU A 139 3.03 1.87 -12.23
CA LEU A 139 2.70 2.48 -10.94
C LEU A 139 2.62 4.01 -11.01
N ARG A 140 3.50 4.65 -11.78
CA ARG A 140 3.42 6.10 -12.00
C ARG A 140 2.10 6.52 -12.64
N GLU A 141 1.67 5.81 -13.69
CA GLU A 141 0.37 6.09 -14.32
C GLU A 141 -0.79 5.76 -13.38
N PHE A 142 -0.69 4.66 -12.62
CA PHE A 142 -1.70 4.23 -11.68
C PHE A 142 -1.92 5.27 -10.57
N GLU A 143 -0.84 5.85 -10.03
CA GLU A 143 -0.90 6.94 -9.06
C GLU A 143 -1.47 8.23 -9.65
N LEU A 144 -1.04 8.63 -10.85
CA LEU A 144 -1.52 9.86 -11.50
C LEU A 144 -2.99 9.79 -11.91
N TYR A 145 -3.48 8.59 -12.26
CA TYR A 145 -4.81 8.37 -12.82
C TYR A 145 -5.64 7.39 -11.98
N HIS A 146 -5.49 7.44 -10.65
CA HIS A 146 -6.17 6.54 -9.71
C HIS A 146 -7.71 6.63 -9.75
N SER A 147 -8.27 7.69 -10.34
CA SER A 147 -9.72 7.89 -10.49
C SER A 147 -10.31 7.33 -11.79
N ARG A 148 -9.49 6.73 -12.66
CA ARG A 148 -9.97 6.08 -13.90
C ARG A 148 -10.88 4.91 -13.56
N THR A 149 -11.99 4.84 -14.26
CA THR A 149 -12.88 3.67 -14.30
C THR A 149 -12.15 2.45 -14.90
N LEU A 150 -12.71 1.26 -14.68
CA LEU A 150 -12.16 0.04 -15.28
C LEU A 150 -12.17 0.11 -16.81
N SER A 151 -13.22 0.71 -17.40
CA SER A 151 -13.33 0.89 -18.85
C SER A 151 -12.20 1.79 -19.40
N GLU A 152 -11.92 2.90 -18.72
CA GLU A 152 -10.83 3.80 -19.10
C GLU A 152 -9.46 3.13 -18.97
N TRP A 153 -9.23 2.35 -17.92
CA TRP A 153 -8.01 1.54 -17.78
C TRP A 153 -7.86 0.54 -18.92
N LYS A 154 -8.95 -0.13 -19.31
CA LYS A 154 -8.96 -1.06 -20.44
C LYS A 154 -8.80 -0.39 -21.79
N ALA A 155 -9.06 0.91 -21.90
CA ALA A 155 -8.78 1.68 -23.12
C ALA A 155 -7.31 2.10 -23.25
N THR A 156 -6.48 1.85 -22.23
CA THR A 156 -5.04 2.17 -22.25
C THR A 156 -4.20 0.98 -22.72
N ARG A 157 -2.91 1.22 -22.97
CA ARG A 157 -1.91 0.16 -23.21
C ARG A 157 -1.85 -0.89 -22.10
N TRP A 158 -2.25 -0.55 -20.88
CA TRP A 158 -2.19 -1.43 -19.71
C TRP A 158 -3.31 -2.46 -19.64
N GLN A 159 -4.24 -2.45 -20.61
CA GLN A 159 -5.35 -3.41 -20.67
C GLN A 159 -4.92 -4.86 -20.39
N PRO A 160 -3.85 -5.42 -20.99
CA PRO A 160 -3.49 -6.82 -20.75
C PRO A 160 -3.12 -7.08 -19.28
N PHE A 161 -2.44 -6.14 -18.63
CA PHE A 161 -2.08 -6.27 -17.23
C PHE A 161 -3.30 -6.07 -16.31
N ILE A 162 -4.17 -5.11 -16.61
CA ILE A 162 -5.44 -4.91 -15.90
C ILE A 162 -6.35 -6.14 -16.01
N ASP A 163 -6.42 -6.78 -17.18
CA ASP A 163 -7.19 -8.01 -17.39
C ASP A 163 -6.61 -9.18 -16.58
N LYS A 164 -5.27 -9.30 -16.47
CA LYS A 164 -4.62 -10.26 -15.57
C LYS A 164 -5.00 -10.02 -14.10
N LEU A 165 -4.96 -8.77 -13.64
CA LEU A 165 -5.34 -8.41 -12.26
C LEU A 165 -6.82 -8.71 -12.00
N ALA A 166 -7.70 -8.37 -12.95
CA ALA A 166 -9.14 -8.66 -12.85
C ALA A 166 -9.38 -10.17 -12.71
N ALA A 167 -8.79 -10.97 -13.58
CA ALA A 167 -8.91 -12.44 -13.54
C ALA A 167 -8.36 -13.04 -12.24
N ALA A 168 -7.22 -12.55 -11.76
CA ALA A 168 -6.59 -13.04 -10.55
C ALA A 168 -7.31 -12.60 -9.26
N SER A 169 -8.01 -11.47 -9.27
CA SER A 169 -8.73 -10.94 -8.11
C SER A 169 -9.88 -11.83 -7.65
N LYS A 170 -10.48 -12.60 -8.57
CA LYS A 170 -11.70 -13.40 -8.36
C LYS A 170 -12.92 -12.57 -7.91
N LEU A 171 -12.88 -11.25 -8.07
CA LEU A 171 -14.01 -10.37 -7.80
C LEU A 171 -14.96 -10.29 -9.01
N PRO A 172 -16.26 -10.08 -8.79
CA PRO A 172 -17.16 -9.60 -9.82
C PRO A 172 -16.65 -8.28 -10.43
N VAL A 173 -16.95 -8.01 -11.70
CA VAL A 173 -16.43 -6.84 -12.43
C VAL A 173 -16.67 -5.52 -11.68
N ALA A 174 -17.87 -5.30 -11.16
CA ALA A 174 -18.22 -4.08 -10.42
C ALA A 174 -17.43 -3.93 -9.11
N ASP A 175 -17.19 -5.04 -8.41
CA ASP A 175 -16.39 -5.02 -7.18
C ASP A 175 -14.90 -4.86 -7.49
N PHE A 176 -14.41 -5.46 -8.58
CA PHE A 176 -13.03 -5.26 -9.03
C PHE A 176 -12.77 -3.80 -9.40
N GLU A 177 -13.69 -3.16 -10.12
CA GLU A 177 -13.58 -1.73 -10.42
C GLU A 177 -13.55 -0.89 -9.15
N THR A 178 -14.44 -1.16 -8.19
CA THR A 178 -14.45 -0.47 -6.90
C THR A 178 -13.13 -0.69 -6.14
N PHE A 179 -12.63 -1.92 -6.12
CA PHE A 179 -11.34 -2.27 -5.53
C PHE A 179 -10.17 -1.56 -6.24
N LEU A 180 -10.18 -1.47 -7.57
CA LEU A 180 -9.12 -0.82 -8.34
C LEU A 180 -9.06 0.69 -8.06
N CYS A 181 -10.21 1.35 -7.97
CA CYS A 181 -10.30 2.78 -7.62
C CYS A 181 -9.98 3.07 -6.14
N SER A 182 -10.05 2.05 -5.28
CA SER A 182 -9.82 2.15 -3.83
C SER A 182 -8.58 1.38 -3.34
N GLY A 183 -7.81 0.80 -4.25
CA GLY A 183 -6.55 0.14 -3.97
C GLY A 183 -5.45 1.12 -4.28
N GLN A 184 -4.63 1.48 -3.28
CA GLN A 184 -3.44 2.27 -3.55
C GLN A 184 -2.21 1.46 -3.16
N LEU A 185 -1.31 1.28 -4.13
CA LEU A 185 0.04 0.80 -3.88
C LEU A 185 0.91 2.05 -3.78
N ILE A 186 1.29 2.38 -2.56
CA ILE A 186 1.83 3.69 -2.22
C ILE A 186 3.33 3.54 -1.92
N PRO A 187 4.22 4.14 -2.72
CA PRO A 187 5.61 4.32 -2.32
C PRO A 187 5.66 5.19 -1.05
N ASP A 188 6.38 4.71 -0.03
CA ASP A 188 6.49 5.28 1.34
C ASP A 188 6.84 6.79 1.36
N THR A 189 7.44 7.31 0.28
CA THR A 189 7.72 8.75 0.11
C THR A 189 6.49 9.67 0.20
N THR A 190 5.28 9.14 0.01
CA THR A 190 4.02 9.92 0.08
C THR A 190 3.37 9.92 1.47
N LEU A 191 3.79 9.05 2.39
CA LEU A 191 3.34 9.02 3.80
C LEU A 191 4.48 9.41 4.73
N SER A 192 5.03 10.60 4.49
CA SER A 192 6.01 11.23 5.37
C SER A 192 5.40 12.48 6.02
N PHE A 193 5.93 12.89 7.17
CA PHE A 193 5.54 14.18 7.76
C PHE A 193 5.79 15.36 6.79
N SER A 194 6.74 15.20 5.87
CA SER A 194 7.06 16.18 4.81
C SER A 194 5.94 16.28 3.78
N SER A 195 5.35 15.16 3.35
CA SER A 195 4.23 15.16 2.40
C SER A 195 2.91 15.59 3.07
N ALA A 196 2.72 15.28 4.35
CA ALA A 196 1.59 15.80 5.13
C ALA A 196 1.61 17.33 5.25
N ARG A 197 2.81 17.93 5.41
CA ARG A 197 3.00 19.39 5.45
C ARG A 197 2.91 20.09 4.09
N ALA A 198 3.25 19.42 2.99
CA ALA A 198 3.25 20.03 1.67
C ALA A 198 1.84 20.43 1.16
N GLY A 199 0.78 19.88 1.76
CA GLY A 199 -0.61 20.31 1.54
C GLY A 199 -1.03 21.57 2.34
N ALA A 200 -0.16 22.11 3.20
CA ALA A 200 -0.47 23.16 4.16
C ALA A 200 0.31 24.47 3.91
N SER A 201 0.50 24.86 2.65
CA SER A 201 0.88 26.24 2.32
C SER A 201 -0.37 27.03 1.95
N PRO A 202 -0.91 27.90 2.82
CA PRO A 202 -1.85 28.91 2.37
C PRO A 202 -1.12 29.86 1.41
N PRO A 203 -1.82 30.48 0.44
CA PRO A 203 -1.22 31.56 -0.33
C PRO A 203 -0.84 32.66 0.66
N LEU A 204 0.46 33.01 0.68
CA LEU A 204 0.90 34.23 1.30
C LEU A 204 0.30 35.38 0.48
N ASN A 205 -0.61 36.12 1.11
CA ASN A 205 -1.07 37.42 0.61
C ASN A 205 0.11 38.40 0.48
#